data_AF-A0AAD5XWD0-F1
#
_entry.id   AF-A0AAD5XWD0-F1
#
_cell.length_a   1.000
_cell.length_b   1.000
_cell.length_c   1.000
_cell.angle_alpha   90.00
_cell.angle_beta   90.00
_cell.angle_gamma   90.00
#
_symmetry.space_group_name_H-M   'P 1'
#
loop_
_entity.id
_entity.type
_entity.pdbx_description
1 polymer ?
#
loop_
_entity_poly.entity_id
_entity_poly.type
_entity_poly.pdbx_seq_one_letter_code
_entity_poly.pdbx_strand_id
1 'polypeptide(L)'
;MPDFFCSAFTTIIVGDVFTDGRFLLKILGSEKSCNLKKLIFYTTNRFDFGLSYSTNKRTDKIQFYNELRFIKTISNQLKTKIIFIQNNPWESKYVDIKLGSPTHNFLNFTLIRSFGYSTLPTVDGISAKDKELPCFHDHPYFNELMLDAGIKVKLLDEMYGGPTVLSQYKDSFIALAFITLTYQVSTMKIYENLYHGVVTYVPTPKFLRILASLPGMEFSFIHDTYEIGNEWFQYIEYYNSELSKFFYFFDSFEELKKLMDNADVDPRNVREEGQKFWANQRIKSTKQWKIVLEI
;
A
#
# COMPACT_ATOMS: atom_id res chain seq x y z
N MET A 1 30.10 12.19 10.53
CA MET A 1 28.71 12.33 10.02
C MET A 1 27.63 12.03 11.06
N PRO A 2 27.76 11.00 11.93
CA PRO A 2 26.79 10.75 13.02
C PRO A 2 26.44 11.98 13.87
N ASP A 3 27.47 12.74 14.22
CA ASP A 3 27.36 13.97 15.00
C ASP A 3 26.43 15.03 14.38
N PHE A 4 26.32 15.09 13.04
CA PHE A 4 25.50 16.10 12.38
C PHE A 4 24.01 15.90 12.71
N PHE A 5 23.50 14.68 12.54
CA PHE A 5 22.08 14.40 12.78
C PHE A 5 21.72 14.54 14.25
N CYS A 6 22.59 14.07 15.14
CA CYS A 6 22.40 14.13 16.58
C CYS A 6 22.54 15.54 17.16
N SER A 7 23.23 16.46 16.49
CA SER A 7 23.39 17.85 16.96
C SER A 7 22.45 18.85 16.30
N ALA A 8 22.15 18.69 14.99
CA ALA A 8 21.40 19.66 14.21
C ALA A 8 19.88 19.50 14.35
N PHE A 9 19.39 18.30 14.67
CA PHE A 9 17.96 18.02 14.67
C PHE A 9 17.48 17.43 16.00
N THR A 10 16.30 17.89 16.43
CA THR A 10 15.58 17.30 17.57
C THR A 10 14.54 16.28 17.13
N THR A 11 14.12 16.32 15.86
CA THR A 11 13.19 15.36 15.25
C THR A 11 13.67 15.05 13.84
N ILE A 12 13.71 13.77 13.49
CA ILE A 12 13.99 13.30 12.13
C ILE A 12 12.84 12.40 11.69
N ILE A 13 12.39 12.60 10.45
CA ILE A 13 11.39 11.76 9.80
C ILE A 13 12.06 11.07 8.60
N VAL A 14 12.04 9.75 8.59
CA VAL A 14 12.51 8.91 7.49
C VAL A 14 11.27 8.40 6.75
N GLY A 15 11.09 8.84 5.50
CA GLY A 15 9.94 8.46 4.69
C GLY A 15 10.28 7.43 3.61
N ASP A 16 9.25 6.73 3.15
CA ASP A 16 9.25 5.79 2.02
C ASP A 16 9.98 4.48 2.28
N VAL A 17 11.31 4.54 2.42
CA VAL A 17 12.19 3.38 2.58
C VAL A 17 12.79 3.36 3.98
N PHE A 18 12.31 2.45 4.82
CA PHE A 18 12.76 2.34 6.22
C PHE A 18 14.28 2.10 6.32
N THR A 19 14.84 1.28 5.42
CA THR A 19 16.24 0.85 5.47
C THR A 19 17.23 1.99 5.24
N ASP A 20 16.80 3.07 4.60
CA ASP A 20 17.61 4.29 4.44
C ASP A 20 17.91 4.95 5.79
N GLY A 21 17.02 4.80 6.78
CA GLY A 21 17.21 5.29 8.15
C GLY A 21 17.96 4.34 9.08
N ARG A 22 18.41 3.16 8.59
CA ARG A 22 19.08 2.14 9.42
C ARG A 22 20.32 2.69 10.14
N PHE A 23 21.06 3.60 9.52
CA PHE A 23 22.24 4.20 10.15
C PHE A 23 21.88 5.04 11.39
N LEU A 24 20.71 5.69 11.41
CA LEU A 24 20.24 6.47 12.57
C LEU A 24 19.98 5.56 13.77
N LEU A 25 19.46 4.35 13.53
CA LEU A 25 19.29 3.34 14.58
C LEU A 25 20.65 2.93 15.17
N LYS A 26 21.67 2.75 14.34
CA LYS A 26 23.03 2.42 14.81
C LYS A 26 23.60 3.52 15.69
N ILE A 27 23.44 4.79 15.28
CA ILE A 27 23.88 5.95 16.05
C ILE A 27 23.23 5.97 17.44
N LEU A 28 21.91 5.77 17.50
CA LEU A 28 21.16 5.72 18.76
C LEU A 28 21.60 4.57 19.67
N GLY A 29 22.02 3.44 19.09
CA GLY A 29 22.55 2.30 19.83
C GLY A 29 23.98 2.48 20.36
N SER A 30 24.76 3.40 19.79
CA SER A 30 26.18 3.59 20.13
C SER A 30 26.49 4.87 20.89
N GLU A 31 25.75 5.96 20.68
CA GLU A 31 26.08 7.27 21.24
C GLU A 31 25.34 7.60 22.53
N LYS A 32 26.10 7.99 23.56
CA LYS A 32 25.53 8.39 24.87
C LYS A 32 24.92 9.79 24.87
N SER A 33 25.24 10.64 23.89
CA SER A 33 24.82 12.05 23.83
C SER A 33 24.29 12.44 22.44
N CYS A 34 23.06 12.05 22.14
CA CYS A 34 22.32 12.53 20.96
C CYS A 34 21.21 13.51 21.40
N ASN A 35 21.10 14.68 20.78
CA ASN A 35 20.03 15.65 21.08
C ASN A 35 18.70 15.29 20.39
N LEU A 36 18.70 14.24 19.57
CA LEU A 36 17.52 13.74 18.89
C LEU A 36 16.48 13.29 19.92
N LYS A 37 15.34 13.97 19.95
CA LYS A 37 14.20 13.62 20.82
C LYS A 37 13.27 12.62 20.15
N LYS A 38 13.09 12.71 18.82
CA LYS A 38 12.18 11.84 18.05
C LYS A 38 12.82 11.34 16.77
N LEU A 39 12.68 10.05 16.51
CA LEU A 39 12.98 9.43 15.24
C LEU A 39 11.72 8.74 14.73
N ILE A 40 11.16 9.25 13.63
CA ILE A 40 9.90 8.78 13.07
C ILE A 40 10.20 8.07 11.76
N PHE A 41 9.84 6.79 11.66
CA PHE A 41 9.86 6.04 10.41
C PHE A 41 8.46 6.01 9.82
N TYR A 42 8.28 6.55 8.62
CA TYR A 42 7.04 6.46 7.85
C TYR A 42 7.22 5.49 6.69
N THR A 43 6.69 4.29 6.89
CA THR A 43 6.86 3.15 5.99
C THR A 43 5.69 3.08 5.01
N THR A 44 5.99 3.17 3.72
CA THR A 44 5.04 3.02 2.60
C THR A 44 5.20 1.68 1.86
N ASN A 45 6.35 1.03 2.03
CA ASN A 45 6.73 -0.27 1.47
C ASN A 45 7.01 -1.29 2.60
N ARG A 46 7.66 -2.43 2.33
CA ARG A 46 8.12 -3.32 3.42
C ARG A 46 9.25 -2.67 4.24
N PHE A 47 9.31 -2.87 5.57
CA PHE A 47 10.40 -2.33 6.39
C PHE A 47 11.80 -2.83 6.00
N ASP A 48 11.87 -3.96 5.30
CA ASP A 48 13.09 -4.60 4.82
C ASP A 48 13.31 -4.42 3.31
N PHE A 49 12.56 -3.50 2.69
CA PHE A 49 12.70 -3.16 1.29
C PHE A 49 14.13 -2.69 0.96
N GLY A 50 14.62 -3.06 -0.23
CA GLY A 50 15.99 -2.78 -0.66
C GLY A 50 17.06 -3.77 -0.15
N LEU A 51 16.73 -4.66 0.80
CA LEU A 51 17.65 -5.69 1.27
C LEU A 51 17.53 -6.95 0.40
N SER A 52 18.61 -7.31 -0.29
CA SER A 52 18.64 -8.44 -1.25
C SER A 52 19.10 -9.76 -0.62
N TYR A 53 18.54 -10.89 -1.09
CA TYR A 53 19.05 -12.24 -0.86
C TYR A 53 20.01 -12.69 -1.97
N SER A 54 21.13 -12.00 -2.19
CA SER A 54 22.23 -12.61 -2.95
C SER A 54 23.17 -13.38 -2.01
N THR A 55 24.00 -14.27 -2.56
CA THR A 55 24.83 -15.25 -1.83
C THR A 55 25.75 -14.66 -0.76
N ASN A 56 26.11 -13.37 -0.85
CA ASN A 56 26.88 -12.63 0.17
C ASN A 56 26.03 -11.66 1.05
N LYS A 57 24.69 -11.66 0.88
CA LYS A 57 23.74 -10.69 1.48
C LYS A 57 22.65 -11.29 2.36
N ARG A 58 22.54 -12.63 2.48
CA ARG A 58 21.67 -13.28 3.49
C ARG A 58 22.00 -12.80 4.91
N THR A 59 23.27 -12.45 5.13
CA THR A 59 23.78 -11.81 6.36
C THR A 59 23.17 -10.44 6.61
N ASP A 60 22.93 -9.63 5.57
CA ASP A 60 22.54 -8.22 5.77
C ASP A 60 21.11 -8.09 6.28
N LYS A 61 20.18 -8.87 5.71
CA LYS A 61 18.79 -8.91 6.18
C LYS A 61 18.68 -9.48 7.59
N ILE A 62 19.42 -10.55 7.88
CA ILE A 62 19.50 -11.13 9.25
C ILE A 62 20.10 -10.11 10.22
N GLN A 63 21.17 -9.41 9.82
CA GLN A 63 21.81 -8.40 10.64
C GLN A 63 20.86 -7.24 10.90
N PHE A 64 20.15 -6.76 9.88
CA PHE A 64 19.14 -5.72 10.03
C PHE A 64 18.03 -6.14 11.00
N TYR A 65 17.54 -7.37 10.90
CA TYR A 65 16.56 -7.91 11.84
C TYR A 65 17.09 -7.97 13.27
N ASN A 66 18.36 -8.38 13.45
CA ASN A 66 19.01 -8.39 14.76
C ASN A 66 19.22 -6.98 15.32
N GLU A 67 19.55 -6.00 14.47
CA GLU A 67 19.63 -4.60 14.85
C GLU A 67 18.27 -4.08 15.34
N LEU A 68 17.16 -4.41 14.66
CA LEU A 68 15.82 -4.04 15.12
C LEU A 68 15.44 -4.71 16.44
N ARG A 69 15.82 -5.99 16.64
CA ARG A 69 15.68 -6.68 17.92
C ARG A 69 16.45 -5.98 19.03
N PHE A 70 17.68 -5.59 18.77
CA PHE A 70 18.48 -4.83 19.73
C PHE A 70 17.85 -3.48 20.07
N ILE A 71 17.44 -2.70 19.05
CA ILE A 71 16.75 -1.42 19.23
C ILE A 71 15.49 -1.59 20.08
N LYS A 72 14.69 -2.62 19.83
CA LYS A 72 13.52 -2.92 20.65
C LYS A 72 13.91 -3.12 22.12
N THR A 73 14.94 -3.91 22.40
CA THR A 73 15.43 -4.16 23.77
C THR A 73 15.88 -2.89 24.49
N ILE A 74 16.56 -1.98 23.80
CA ILE A 74 17.10 -0.76 24.42
C ILE A 74 16.15 0.46 24.33
N SER A 75 15.05 0.36 23.59
CA SER A 75 14.17 1.51 23.26
C SER A 75 13.70 2.31 24.47
N ASN A 76 13.40 1.65 25.59
CA ASN A 76 12.98 2.32 26.84
C ASN A 76 14.12 3.04 27.58
N GLN A 77 15.38 2.75 27.23
CA GLN A 77 16.58 3.37 27.80
C GLN A 77 17.07 4.56 26.95
N LEU A 78 16.59 4.66 25.71
CA LEU A 78 16.93 5.75 24.82
C LEU A 78 16.24 7.04 25.27
N LYS A 79 16.99 8.15 25.24
CA LYS A 79 16.39 9.50 25.36
C LYS A 79 15.56 9.87 24.13
N THR A 80 15.81 9.19 23.01
CA THR A 80 15.10 9.36 21.75
C THR A 80 13.89 8.45 21.69
N LYS A 81 12.71 9.03 21.49
CA LYS A 81 11.50 8.28 21.20
C LYS A 81 11.50 7.84 19.74
N ILE A 82 11.44 6.53 19.50
CA ILE A 82 11.33 5.96 18.16
C ILE A 82 9.86 5.66 17.87
N ILE A 83 9.34 6.21 16.77
CA ILE A 83 7.95 6.09 16.37
C ILE A 83 7.92 5.44 14.99
N PHE A 84 7.06 4.43 14.85
CA PHE A 84 6.87 3.72 13.61
C PHE A 84 5.47 4.02 13.08
N ILE A 85 5.39 4.50 11.85
CA ILE A 85 4.15 4.79 11.16
C ILE A 85 4.08 3.85 9.97
N GLN A 86 2.93 3.19 9.82
CA GLN A 86 2.63 2.35 8.67
C GLN A 86 1.50 2.99 7.86
N ASN A 87 1.56 2.86 6.53
CA ASN A 87 0.48 3.29 5.65
C ASN A 87 -0.64 2.24 5.48
N ASN A 88 -0.43 1.02 5.99
CA ASN A 88 -1.36 -0.10 5.88
C ASN A 88 -1.10 -1.15 7.00
N PRO A 89 -2.08 -2.00 7.36
CA PRO A 89 -1.95 -2.92 8.49
C PRO A 89 -1.02 -4.13 8.24
N TRP A 90 -0.71 -4.47 6.98
CA TRP A 90 0.23 -5.56 6.65
C TRP A 90 1.59 -5.38 7.29
N GLU A 91 2.08 -4.15 7.37
CA GLU A 91 3.46 -3.88 7.74
C GLU A 91 3.78 -4.36 9.16
N SER A 92 2.97 -3.94 10.14
CA SER A 92 3.08 -4.43 11.52
C SER A 92 3.01 -5.94 11.62
N LYS A 93 2.11 -6.58 10.86
CA LYS A 93 1.94 -8.04 10.87
C LYS A 93 3.16 -8.74 10.28
N TYR A 94 3.70 -8.22 9.19
CA TYR A 94 4.90 -8.73 8.54
C TYR A 94 6.13 -8.59 9.44
N VAL A 95 6.28 -7.46 10.13
CA VAL A 95 7.33 -7.25 11.16
C VAL A 95 7.22 -8.28 12.29
N ASP A 96 6.02 -8.49 12.84
CA ASP A 96 5.81 -9.45 13.94
C ASP A 96 6.25 -10.87 13.54
N ILE A 97 5.92 -11.30 12.31
CA ILE A 97 6.32 -12.61 11.75
C ILE A 97 7.83 -12.70 11.58
N LYS A 98 8.46 -11.72 10.90
CA LYS A 98 9.89 -11.80 10.56
C LYS A 98 10.80 -11.63 11.78
N LEU A 99 10.35 -10.88 12.79
CA LEU A 99 11.15 -10.63 14.00
C LEU A 99 10.87 -11.60 15.15
N GLY A 100 9.76 -12.35 15.10
CA GLY A 100 9.49 -13.48 15.98
C GLY A 100 8.74 -13.12 17.27
N SER A 101 7.72 -12.26 17.20
CA SER A 101 6.87 -11.91 18.35
C SER A 101 5.48 -12.52 18.22
N PRO A 102 5.02 -13.39 19.16
CA PRO A 102 3.64 -13.86 19.20
C PRO A 102 2.65 -12.83 19.76
N THR A 103 3.14 -11.70 20.29
CA THR A 103 2.29 -10.56 20.66
C THR A 103 2.40 -9.49 19.58
N HIS A 104 1.26 -9.17 18.98
CA HIS A 104 1.10 -7.98 18.14
C HIS A 104 1.73 -6.78 18.83
N ASN A 105 2.50 -5.96 18.10
CA ASN A 105 3.19 -4.73 18.56
C ASN A 105 4.69 -4.89 18.86
N PHE A 106 5.45 -5.66 18.07
CA PHE A 106 6.91 -5.67 18.20
C PHE A 106 7.48 -4.24 18.10
N LEU A 107 7.08 -3.48 17.09
CA LEU A 107 7.21 -2.02 17.05
C LEU A 107 5.81 -1.44 17.18
N ASN A 108 5.59 -0.46 18.07
CA ASN A 108 4.27 0.14 18.28
C ASN A 108 3.90 1.01 17.06
N PHE A 109 3.41 0.38 16.01
CA PHE A 109 3.07 1.03 14.75
C PHE A 109 1.79 1.86 14.89
N THR A 110 1.85 3.11 14.45
CA THR A 110 0.67 3.95 14.25
C THR A 110 0.25 3.84 12.79
N LEU A 111 -0.98 3.40 12.52
CA LEU A 111 -1.53 3.42 11.16
C LEU A 111 -1.89 4.86 10.78
N ILE A 112 -1.20 5.44 9.80
CA ILE A 112 -1.56 6.70 9.17
C ILE A 112 -1.59 6.49 7.66
N ARG A 113 -2.80 6.46 7.11
CA ARG A 113 -3.01 6.28 5.67
C ARG A 113 -2.65 7.56 4.92
N SER A 114 -2.31 7.37 3.65
CA SER A 114 -2.08 8.46 2.69
C SER A 114 -3.25 9.45 2.65
N PHE A 115 -3.00 10.65 2.15
CA PHE A 115 -4.06 11.62 1.86
C PHE A 115 -4.78 11.35 0.54
N GLY A 116 -4.27 10.46 -0.32
CA GLY A 116 -4.84 10.19 -1.65
C GLY A 116 -4.89 11.44 -2.53
N TYR A 117 -3.92 12.35 -2.36
CA TYR A 117 -3.80 13.58 -3.12
C TYR A 117 -2.74 13.42 -4.21
N SER A 118 -3.12 13.75 -5.45
CA SER A 118 -2.20 13.80 -6.59
C SER A 118 -2.21 15.20 -7.18
N THR A 119 -1.02 15.72 -7.49
CA THR A 119 -0.82 16.99 -8.22
C THR A 119 -0.57 16.75 -9.71
N LEU A 120 -0.66 15.50 -10.18
CA LEU A 120 -0.37 15.20 -11.57
C LEU A 120 -1.42 15.88 -12.47
N PRO A 121 -0.97 16.64 -13.49
CA PRO A 121 -1.89 17.29 -14.41
C PRO A 121 -2.72 16.23 -15.11
N THR A 122 -3.96 16.57 -15.42
CA THR A 122 -4.79 15.68 -16.21
C THR A 122 -4.24 15.68 -17.64
N VAL A 123 -3.92 14.51 -18.16
CA VAL A 123 -3.49 14.35 -19.55
C VAL A 123 -4.73 14.31 -20.42
N ASP A 124 -4.84 15.23 -21.38
CA ASP A 124 -5.89 15.18 -22.40
C ASP A 124 -5.58 14.04 -23.39
N GLY A 125 -6.59 13.26 -23.81
CA GLY A 125 -6.39 12.39 -24.98
C GLY A 125 -7.13 11.05 -25.05
N ILE A 126 -8.07 10.74 -24.16
CA ILE A 126 -8.85 9.49 -24.31
C ILE A 126 -10.06 9.75 -25.20
N SER A 127 -10.13 9.04 -26.33
CA SER A 127 -11.18 9.20 -27.33
C SER A 127 -12.55 8.82 -26.77
N ALA A 128 -13.65 9.34 -27.33
CA ALA A 128 -15.00 9.00 -26.89
C ALA A 128 -15.28 7.48 -26.90
N LYS A 129 -14.68 6.75 -27.85
CA LYS A 129 -14.78 5.30 -27.98
C LYS A 129 -14.08 4.53 -26.86
N ASP A 130 -13.02 5.11 -26.29
CA ASP A 130 -12.30 4.53 -25.16
C ASP A 130 -13.06 4.69 -23.83
N LYS A 131 -14.13 5.51 -23.80
CA LYS A 131 -15.01 5.72 -22.63
C LYS A 131 -16.08 4.63 -22.47
N GLU A 132 -15.98 3.52 -23.19
CA GLU A 132 -16.94 2.42 -23.10
C GLU A 132 -16.30 1.14 -22.53
N LEU A 133 -15.00 1.17 -22.24
CA LEU A 133 -14.26 0.02 -21.73
C LEU A 133 -13.71 0.31 -20.33
N PRO A 134 -13.67 -0.69 -19.43
CA PRO A 134 -12.91 -0.56 -18.20
C PRO A 134 -11.42 -0.44 -18.52
N CYS A 135 -10.71 0.26 -17.64
CA CYS A 135 -9.27 0.47 -17.75
C CYS A 135 -8.50 -0.62 -16.98
N PHE A 136 -7.36 -1.03 -17.52
CA PHE A 136 -6.44 -1.97 -16.89
C PHE A 136 -4.99 -1.52 -17.12
N HIS A 137 -4.10 -1.76 -16.15
CA HIS A 137 -2.67 -1.53 -16.35
C HIS A 137 -2.09 -2.69 -17.15
N ASP A 138 -1.33 -2.41 -18.20
CA ASP A 138 -0.77 -3.45 -19.06
C ASP A 138 -0.03 -4.54 -18.25
N HIS A 139 -0.51 -5.79 -18.36
CA HIS A 139 0.15 -6.99 -17.81
C HIS A 139 -0.01 -8.12 -18.84
N PRO A 140 1.06 -8.52 -19.56
CA PRO A 140 0.98 -9.40 -20.72
C PRO A 140 0.12 -10.66 -20.51
N TYR A 141 0.41 -11.43 -19.46
CA TYR A 141 -0.30 -12.69 -19.18
C TYR A 141 -1.77 -12.48 -18.77
N PHE A 142 -2.07 -11.42 -18.03
CA PHE A 142 -3.45 -11.18 -17.58
C PHE A 142 -4.30 -10.63 -18.73
N ASN A 143 -3.69 -9.85 -19.63
CA ASN A 143 -4.34 -9.41 -20.86
C ASN A 143 -4.74 -10.60 -21.73
N GLU A 144 -3.87 -11.59 -21.89
CA GLU A 144 -4.18 -12.82 -22.62
C GLU A 144 -5.36 -13.56 -21.97
N LEU A 145 -5.33 -13.76 -20.66
CA LEU A 145 -6.44 -14.40 -19.94
C LEU A 145 -7.77 -13.64 -20.08
N MET A 146 -7.74 -12.30 -20.01
CA MET A 146 -8.93 -11.48 -20.24
C MET A 146 -9.42 -11.59 -21.69
N LEU A 147 -8.52 -11.59 -22.66
CA LEU A 147 -8.86 -11.71 -24.08
C LEU A 147 -9.49 -13.07 -24.38
N ASP A 148 -8.93 -14.16 -23.84
CA ASP A 148 -9.46 -15.51 -23.95
C ASP A 148 -10.85 -15.65 -23.32
N ALA A 149 -11.10 -14.93 -22.22
CA ALA A 149 -12.42 -14.82 -21.60
C ALA A 149 -13.39 -13.89 -22.36
N GLY A 150 -12.96 -13.29 -23.47
CA GLY A 150 -13.74 -12.35 -24.27
C GLY A 150 -13.99 -11.01 -23.57
N ILE A 151 -13.13 -10.61 -22.64
CA ILE A 151 -13.17 -9.33 -21.92
C ILE A 151 -12.32 -8.32 -22.67
N LYS A 152 -12.94 -7.18 -23.03
CA LYS A 152 -12.25 -6.06 -23.68
C LYS A 152 -11.96 -4.99 -22.65
N VAL A 153 -10.71 -4.54 -22.60
CA VAL A 153 -10.24 -3.49 -21.69
C VAL A 153 -9.48 -2.42 -22.47
N LYS A 154 -9.44 -1.21 -21.91
CA LYS A 154 -8.48 -0.19 -22.32
C LYS A 154 -7.18 -0.41 -21.54
N LEU A 155 -6.11 -0.75 -22.24
CA LEU A 155 -4.78 -0.81 -21.66
C LEU A 155 -4.26 0.61 -21.43
N LEU A 156 -3.74 0.83 -20.24
CA LEU A 156 -3.11 2.07 -19.82
C LEU A 156 -1.61 1.86 -19.69
N ASP A 157 -0.85 2.81 -20.23
CA ASP A 157 0.60 2.86 -20.06
C ASP A 157 0.96 3.17 -18.60
N GLU A 158 2.18 2.87 -18.17
CA GLU A 158 2.66 3.10 -16.79
C GLU A 158 2.45 4.55 -16.32
N MET A 159 2.54 5.52 -17.24
CA MET A 159 2.40 6.96 -16.98
C MET A 159 1.09 7.55 -17.54
N TYR A 160 -0.03 6.83 -17.47
CA TYR A 160 -1.34 7.30 -17.96
C TYR A 160 -1.95 8.53 -17.25
N GLY A 161 -1.21 9.20 -16.36
CA GLY A 161 -1.68 10.38 -15.61
C GLY A 161 -2.50 10.07 -14.36
N GLY A 162 -2.77 8.79 -14.08
CA GLY A 162 -3.31 8.34 -12.81
C GLY A 162 -4.81 8.59 -12.62
N PRO A 163 -5.27 8.63 -11.36
CA PRO A 163 -6.69 8.76 -10.98
C PRO A 163 -7.38 10.01 -11.52
N THR A 164 -6.65 11.11 -11.74
CA THR A 164 -7.21 12.34 -12.30
C THR A 164 -7.69 12.13 -13.74
N VAL A 165 -6.94 11.37 -14.54
CA VAL A 165 -7.34 10.98 -15.91
C VAL A 165 -8.55 10.05 -15.88
N LEU A 166 -8.55 9.03 -15.01
CA LEU A 166 -9.72 8.15 -14.84
C LEU A 166 -10.97 8.94 -14.42
N SER A 167 -10.80 9.96 -13.59
CA SER A 167 -11.91 10.80 -13.10
C SER A 167 -12.55 11.68 -14.18
N GLN A 168 -11.97 11.80 -15.37
CA GLN A 168 -12.57 12.52 -16.49
C GLN A 168 -13.79 11.78 -17.09
N TYR A 169 -14.03 10.51 -16.73
CA TYR A 169 -15.11 9.71 -17.31
C TYR A 169 -16.36 9.60 -16.44
N LYS A 170 -16.62 10.60 -15.58
CA LYS A 170 -17.77 10.68 -14.65
C LYS A 170 -19.13 10.37 -15.24
N ASP A 171 -19.35 10.70 -16.51
CA ASP A 171 -20.64 10.55 -17.16
C ASP A 171 -20.86 9.18 -17.83
N SER A 172 -19.82 8.34 -17.91
CA SER A 172 -19.95 6.96 -18.39
C SER A 172 -19.98 6.00 -17.20
N PHE A 173 -21.00 5.15 -17.19
CA PHE A 173 -21.18 4.13 -16.14
C PHE A 173 -20.05 3.09 -16.16
N ILE A 174 -19.52 2.77 -17.35
CA ILE A 174 -18.52 1.72 -17.59
C ILE A 174 -17.07 2.29 -17.63
N ALA A 175 -16.88 3.52 -18.11
CA ALA A 175 -15.53 4.10 -18.27
C ALA A 175 -14.77 4.38 -16.97
N LEU A 176 -15.48 4.40 -15.84
CA LEU A 176 -14.92 4.70 -14.54
C LEU A 176 -14.50 3.46 -13.77
N ALA A 177 -14.52 2.29 -14.41
CA ALA A 177 -14.05 1.06 -13.81
C ALA A 177 -12.55 0.84 -14.07
N PHE A 178 -11.79 0.64 -13.00
CA PHE A 178 -10.41 0.17 -13.06
C PHE A 178 -10.37 -1.30 -12.59
N ILE A 179 -9.85 -2.18 -13.43
CA ILE A 179 -9.54 -3.57 -13.03
C ILE A 179 -8.15 -3.53 -12.40
N THR A 180 -8.00 -4.08 -11.20
CA THR A 180 -6.69 -4.16 -10.55
C THR A 180 -6.34 -5.59 -10.18
N LEU A 181 -5.13 -5.98 -10.54
CA LEU A 181 -4.42 -7.05 -9.86
C LEU A 181 -3.79 -6.45 -8.62
N THR A 182 -4.17 -6.92 -7.44
CA THR A 182 -3.56 -6.47 -6.19
C THR A 182 -2.13 -6.98 -6.18
N TYR A 183 -1.17 -6.23 -6.70
CA TYR A 183 0.26 -6.58 -6.72
C TYR A 183 1.01 -6.08 -5.47
N GLN A 184 0.38 -5.19 -4.72
CA GLN A 184 0.82 -4.69 -3.42
C GLN A 184 -0.35 -4.69 -2.43
N VAL A 185 -0.01 -4.80 -1.14
CA VAL A 185 -0.95 -4.89 -0.01
C VAL A 185 -1.71 -3.58 0.25
N SER A 186 -1.14 -2.47 -0.20
CA SER A 186 -1.73 -1.14 -0.25
C SER A 186 -1.03 -0.36 -1.37
N THR A 187 -1.78 0.42 -2.15
CA THR A 187 -1.21 1.32 -3.15
C THR A 187 -1.76 2.71 -2.93
N MET A 188 -0.94 3.74 -3.21
CA MET A 188 -1.40 5.12 -3.25
C MET A 188 -2.62 5.29 -4.16
N LYS A 189 -2.62 4.53 -5.26
CA LYS A 189 -3.69 4.49 -6.25
C LYS A 189 -5.06 4.11 -5.65
N ILE A 190 -5.13 3.23 -4.65
CA ILE A 190 -6.40 2.91 -3.98
C ILE A 190 -7.06 4.19 -3.46
N TYR A 191 -6.26 4.95 -2.72
CA TYR A 191 -6.71 6.13 -1.99
C TYR A 191 -7.11 7.25 -2.95
N GLU A 192 -6.33 7.43 -4.00
CA GLU A 192 -6.63 8.42 -5.01
C GLU A 192 -7.85 8.01 -5.87
N ASN A 193 -7.98 6.73 -6.24
CA ASN A 193 -9.16 6.23 -6.97
C ASN A 193 -10.45 6.45 -6.17
N LEU A 194 -10.45 6.10 -4.87
CA LEU A 194 -11.59 6.33 -3.98
C LEU A 194 -11.92 7.83 -3.88
N TYR A 195 -10.90 8.68 -3.74
CA TYR A 195 -11.09 10.13 -3.71
C TYR A 195 -11.70 10.67 -5.00
N HIS A 196 -11.33 10.10 -6.14
CA HIS A 196 -11.81 10.52 -7.46
C HIS A 196 -13.10 9.81 -7.91
N GLY A 197 -13.65 8.89 -7.11
CA GLY A 197 -14.89 8.18 -7.43
C GLY A 197 -14.73 7.10 -8.50
N VAL A 198 -13.52 6.53 -8.64
CA VAL A 198 -13.21 5.49 -9.63
C VAL A 198 -13.67 4.14 -9.09
N VAL A 199 -14.66 3.54 -9.78
CA VAL A 199 -15.11 2.17 -9.50
C VAL A 199 -13.94 1.23 -9.72
N THR A 200 -13.71 0.29 -8.82
CA THR A 200 -12.57 -0.62 -8.93
C THR A 200 -13.04 -2.06 -8.77
N TYR A 201 -12.73 -2.89 -9.77
CA TYR A 201 -12.92 -4.33 -9.74
C TYR A 201 -11.67 -5.01 -9.20
N VAL A 202 -11.84 -5.88 -8.21
CA VAL A 202 -10.75 -6.56 -7.51
C VAL A 202 -11.04 -8.07 -7.46
N PRO A 203 -10.09 -8.95 -7.78
CA PRO A 203 -10.32 -10.38 -7.58
C PRO A 203 -10.54 -10.66 -6.09
N THR A 204 -11.40 -11.62 -5.73
CA THR A 204 -11.50 -12.07 -4.33
C THR A 204 -10.14 -12.62 -3.83
N PRO A 205 -9.93 -12.74 -2.50
CA PRO A 205 -8.74 -13.38 -1.97
C PRO A 205 -8.51 -14.81 -2.53
N LYS A 206 -9.59 -15.56 -2.77
CA LYS A 206 -9.53 -16.90 -3.33
C LYS A 206 -9.10 -16.86 -4.79
N PHE A 207 -9.73 -16.03 -5.62
CA PHE A 207 -9.40 -15.95 -7.03
C PHE A 207 -8.01 -15.37 -7.26
N LEU A 208 -7.58 -14.40 -6.44
CA LEU A 208 -6.21 -13.90 -6.48
C LEU A 208 -5.17 -15.01 -6.25
N ARG A 209 -5.40 -15.92 -5.29
CA ARG A 209 -4.50 -17.07 -5.08
C ARG A 209 -4.46 -18.00 -6.29
N ILE A 210 -5.59 -18.20 -6.97
CA ILE A 210 -5.64 -18.98 -8.21
C ILE A 210 -4.81 -18.29 -9.29
N LEU A 211 -5.04 -16.99 -9.52
CA LEU A 211 -4.29 -16.19 -10.49
C LEU A 211 -2.79 -16.22 -10.19
N ALA A 212 -2.39 -16.08 -8.93
CA ALA A 212 -0.99 -16.12 -8.51
C ALA A 212 -0.33 -17.51 -8.62
N SER A 213 -1.11 -18.57 -8.82
CA SER A 213 -0.59 -19.91 -9.10
C SER A 213 -0.37 -20.19 -10.60
N LEU A 214 -0.85 -19.29 -11.47
CA LEU A 214 -0.69 -19.45 -12.92
C LEU A 214 0.73 -19.10 -13.37
N PRO A 215 1.30 -19.82 -14.34
CA PRO A 215 2.58 -19.46 -14.94
C PRO A 215 2.56 -18.03 -15.50
N GLY A 216 3.63 -17.27 -15.27
CA GLY A 216 3.76 -15.89 -15.75
C GLY A 216 3.09 -14.82 -14.88
N MET A 217 2.36 -15.22 -13.84
CA MET A 217 1.76 -14.29 -12.88
C MET A 217 2.68 -14.11 -11.67
N GLU A 218 3.32 -12.94 -11.55
CA GLU A 218 4.21 -12.63 -10.40
C GLU A 218 3.56 -11.64 -9.44
N PHE A 219 3.29 -12.08 -8.22
CA PHE A 219 2.77 -11.24 -7.15
C PHE A 219 3.73 -11.23 -5.96
N SER A 220 4.48 -10.14 -5.80
CA SER A 220 5.62 -10.06 -4.87
C SER A 220 5.27 -10.34 -3.40
N PHE A 221 4.03 -10.10 -2.97
CA PHE A 221 3.58 -10.35 -1.59
C PHE A 221 2.82 -11.68 -1.41
N ILE A 222 2.45 -12.40 -2.48
CA ILE A 222 1.65 -13.63 -2.34
C ILE A 222 2.42 -14.69 -1.56
N HIS A 223 3.73 -14.81 -1.76
CA HIS A 223 4.56 -15.71 -0.97
C HIS A 223 4.49 -15.40 0.53
N ASP A 224 4.47 -14.12 0.90
CA ASP A 224 4.35 -13.67 2.29
C ASP A 224 2.95 -13.97 2.87
N THR A 225 1.89 -14.10 2.05
CA THR A 225 0.54 -14.47 2.53
C THR A 225 0.49 -15.85 3.15
N TYR A 226 1.30 -16.80 2.68
CA TYR A 226 1.33 -18.16 3.24
C TYR A 226 1.90 -18.18 4.66
N GLU A 227 2.85 -17.29 4.97
CA GLU A 227 3.39 -17.13 6.32
C GLU A 227 2.39 -16.46 7.29
N ILE A 228 1.52 -15.58 6.79
CA ILE A 228 0.45 -14.96 7.59
C ILE A 228 -0.70 -15.94 7.84
N GLY A 229 -0.91 -16.91 6.95
CA GLY A 229 -1.94 -17.93 7.06
C GLY A 229 -3.24 -17.54 6.37
N ASN A 230 -4.39 -18.02 6.87
CA ASN A 230 -5.68 -17.83 6.19
C ASN A 230 -6.24 -16.41 6.29
N GLU A 231 -5.83 -15.62 7.28
CA GLU A 231 -6.35 -14.28 7.55
C GLU A 231 -5.56 -13.15 6.85
N TRP A 232 -4.64 -13.49 5.94
CA TRP A 232 -3.77 -12.51 5.24
C TRP A 232 -4.56 -11.38 4.57
N PHE A 233 -5.74 -11.68 4.03
CA PHE A 233 -6.55 -10.72 3.30
C PHE A 233 -7.00 -9.56 4.20
N GLN A 234 -7.21 -9.78 5.50
CA GLN A 234 -7.61 -8.72 6.44
C GLN A 234 -6.60 -7.56 6.53
N TYR A 235 -5.33 -7.86 6.20
CA TYR A 235 -4.21 -6.93 6.24
C TYR A 235 -3.96 -6.20 4.91
N ILE A 236 -4.74 -6.50 3.88
CA ILE A 236 -4.65 -5.85 2.57
C ILE A 236 -5.80 -4.87 2.44
N GLU A 237 -5.49 -3.63 2.06
CA GLU A 237 -6.46 -2.53 2.07
C GLU A 237 -7.68 -2.82 1.18
N TYR A 238 -7.52 -3.54 0.08
CA TYR A 238 -8.63 -3.95 -0.79
C TYR A 238 -9.66 -4.83 -0.08
N TYR A 239 -9.24 -5.69 0.84
CA TYR A 239 -10.12 -6.66 1.52
C TYR A 239 -10.43 -6.28 2.97
N ASN A 240 -9.80 -5.22 3.47
CA ASN A 240 -10.03 -4.73 4.82
C ASN A 240 -11.48 -4.24 4.99
N SER A 241 -12.11 -4.57 6.11
CA SER A 241 -13.53 -4.28 6.36
C SER A 241 -13.92 -2.80 6.31
N GLU A 242 -12.97 -1.87 6.54
CA GLU A 242 -13.25 -0.43 6.43
C GLU A 242 -13.41 0.03 4.97
N LEU A 243 -12.70 -0.61 4.04
CA LEU A 243 -12.60 -0.18 2.64
C LEU A 243 -13.29 -1.13 1.66
N SER A 244 -13.44 -2.41 2.02
CA SER A 244 -13.92 -3.48 1.14
C SER A 244 -15.25 -3.14 0.47
N LYS A 245 -16.12 -2.42 1.18
CA LYS A 245 -17.41 -1.96 0.66
C LYS A 245 -17.31 -1.04 -0.55
N PHE A 246 -16.17 -0.42 -0.83
CA PHE A 246 -15.98 0.47 -1.98
C PHE A 246 -15.38 -0.24 -3.21
N PHE A 247 -15.19 -1.56 -3.13
CA PHE A 247 -14.68 -2.38 -4.23
C PHE A 247 -15.72 -3.39 -4.66
N TYR A 248 -15.66 -3.79 -5.94
CA TYR A 248 -16.49 -4.84 -6.49
C TYR A 248 -15.63 -6.07 -6.71
N PHE A 249 -15.97 -7.16 -6.03
CA PHE A 249 -15.17 -8.37 -6.06
C PHE A 249 -15.65 -9.34 -7.13
N PHE A 250 -14.73 -10.08 -7.74
CA PHE A 250 -15.03 -11.17 -8.67
C PHE A 250 -14.21 -12.42 -8.35
N ASP A 251 -14.86 -13.59 -8.42
CA ASP A 251 -14.27 -14.91 -8.23
C ASP A 251 -13.85 -15.58 -9.56
N SER A 252 -14.26 -15.04 -10.70
CA SER A 252 -13.89 -15.54 -12.03
C SER A 252 -13.97 -14.47 -13.12
N PHE A 253 -13.45 -14.77 -14.32
CA PHE A 253 -13.58 -13.88 -15.48
C PHE A 253 -15.04 -13.76 -15.97
N GLU A 254 -15.83 -14.82 -15.85
CA GLU A 254 -17.26 -14.77 -16.18
C GLU A 254 -18.02 -13.85 -15.22
N GLU A 255 -17.67 -13.86 -13.94
CA GLU A 255 -18.24 -12.92 -12.97
C GLU A 255 -17.78 -11.49 -13.22
N LEU A 256 -16.50 -11.27 -13.53
CA LEU A 256 -16.00 -9.95 -13.93
C LEU A 256 -16.78 -9.41 -15.14
N LYS A 257 -17.01 -10.25 -16.15
CA LYS A 257 -17.82 -9.87 -17.32
C LYS A 257 -19.25 -9.52 -16.92
N LYS A 258 -19.88 -10.30 -16.07
CA LYS A 258 -21.22 -9.97 -15.52
C LYS A 258 -21.21 -8.63 -14.79
N LEU A 259 -20.21 -8.34 -13.96
CA LEU A 259 -20.10 -7.05 -13.26
C LEU A 259 -19.91 -5.86 -14.20
N MET A 260 -19.24 -6.08 -15.34
CA MET A 260 -19.07 -5.06 -16.38
C MET A 260 -20.35 -4.84 -17.19
N ASP A 261 -21.13 -5.91 -17.42
CA ASP A 261 -22.38 -5.88 -18.19
C ASP A 261 -23.59 -5.46 -17.33
N ASN A 262 -23.49 -5.52 -15.99
CA ASN A 262 -24.61 -5.34 -15.06
C ASN A 262 -24.75 -3.89 -14.55
N ALA A 263 -25.99 -3.39 -14.51
CA ALA A 263 -26.39 -2.14 -13.89
C ALA A 263 -26.42 -2.17 -12.34
N ASP A 264 -26.30 -3.35 -11.72
CA ASP A 264 -26.30 -3.51 -10.24
C ASP A 264 -25.01 -3.01 -9.55
N VAL A 265 -23.99 -2.66 -10.32
CA VAL A 265 -22.86 -1.88 -9.79
C VAL A 265 -23.39 -0.51 -9.42
N ASP A 266 -23.51 -0.19 -8.13
CA ASP A 266 -23.90 1.16 -7.71
C ASP A 266 -22.70 2.13 -7.62
N PRO A 267 -22.37 2.90 -8.67
CA PRO A 267 -21.22 3.79 -8.63
C PRO A 267 -21.34 4.88 -7.55
N ARG A 268 -22.55 5.16 -7.03
CA ARG A 268 -22.74 6.18 -5.97
C ARG A 268 -22.07 5.78 -4.66
N ASN A 269 -21.97 4.49 -4.39
CA ASN A 269 -21.23 3.99 -3.23
C ASN A 269 -19.76 4.46 -3.25
N VAL A 270 -19.13 4.46 -4.42
CA VAL A 270 -17.75 4.97 -4.56
C VAL A 270 -17.72 6.49 -4.73
N ARG A 271 -18.57 7.02 -5.63
CA ARG A 271 -18.57 8.44 -6.04
C ARG A 271 -19.09 9.40 -4.98
N GLU A 272 -19.93 8.93 -4.05
CA GLU A 272 -20.48 9.74 -2.95
C GLU A 272 -19.94 9.28 -1.60
N GLU A 273 -20.14 8.01 -1.23
CA GLU A 273 -19.72 7.53 0.10
C GLU A 273 -18.21 7.40 0.21
N GLY A 274 -17.55 6.88 -0.82
CA GLY A 274 -16.09 6.77 -0.89
C GLY A 274 -15.40 8.12 -0.72
N GLN A 275 -15.88 9.15 -1.41
CA GLN A 275 -15.37 10.52 -1.27
C GLN A 275 -15.56 11.08 0.14
N LYS A 276 -16.75 10.91 0.74
CA LYS A 276 -17.04 11.34 2.12
C LYS A 276 -16.16 10.60 3.14
N PHE A 277 -16.03 9.29 2.98
CA PHE A 277 -15.16 8.46 3.80
C PHE A 277 -13.72 8.95 3.71
N TRP A 278 -13.23 9.21 2.50
CA TRP A 278 -11.85 9.65 2.30
C TRP A 278 -11.58 11.05 2.84
N ALA A 279 -12.52 11.97 2.68
CA ALA A 279 -12.45 13.30 3.30
C ALA A 279 -12.32 13.20 4.83
N ASN A 280 -13.09 12.31 5.47
CA ASN A 280 -12.97 12.03 6.89
C ASN A 280 -11.64 11.36 7.25
N GLN A 281 -11.14 10.45 6.42
CA GLN A 281 -9.84 9.84 6.66
C GLN A 281 -8.69 10.85 6.62
N ARG A 282 -8.72 11.82 5.69
CA ARG A 282 -7.72 12.90 5.67
C ARG A 282 -7.68 13.67 6.99
N ILE A 283 -8.84 14.01 7.55
CA ILE A 283 -8.93 14.68 8.86
C ILE A 283 -8.34 13.80 9.96
N LYS A 284 -8.63 12.50 9.96
CA LYS A 284 -8.07 11.54 10.93
C LYS A 284 -6.54 11.44 10.79
N SER A 285 -6.02 11.27 9.57
CA SER A 285 -4.58 11.24 9.29
C SER A 285 -3.89 12.53 9.74
N THR A 286 -4.47 13.72 9.48
CA THR A 286 -3.92 14.99 9.98
C THR A 286 -3.87 15.03 11.50
N LYS A 287 -4.92 14.59 12.19
CA LYS A 287 -4.94 14.53 13.66
C LYS A 287 -3.88 13.55 14.20
N GLN A 288 -3.72 12.39 13.57
CA GLN A 288 -2.70 11.43 13.96
C GLN A 288 -1.28 11.97 13.74
N TRP A 289 -1.02 12.64 12.61
CA TRP A 289 0.26 13.31 12.37
C TRP A 289 0.53 14.37 13.43
N LYS A 290 -0.47 15.19 13.78
CA LYS A 290 -0.36 16.17 14.86
C LYS A 290 0.06 15.50 16.18
N ILE A 291 -0.61 14.41 16.55
CA ILE A 291 -0.28 13.62 17.76
C ILE A 291 1.17 13.11 17.71
N VAL A 292 1.61 12.54 16.59
CA VAL A 292 2.98 12.02 16.45
C VAL A 292 4.02 13.14 16.55
N LEU A 293 3.76 14.30 15.96
CA LEU A 293 4.68 15.43 15.96
C LEU A 293 4.70 16.16 17.31
N GLU A 294 3.60 16.17 18.06
CA GLU A 294 3.50 16.83 19.37
C GLU A 294 4.03 15.96 20.52
N ILE A 295 3.77 14.63 20.57
CA ILE A 295 4.27 13.74 21.64
C ILE A 295 5.74 13.38 21.47
#